data_AF-A0A7V0JQJ5-F1
#
_entry.id   AF-A0A7V0JQJ5-F1
#
_cell.length_a   1.000
_cell.length_b   1.000
_cell.length_c   1.000
_cell.angle_alpha   90.00
_cell.angle_beta   90.00
_cell.angle_gamma   90.00
#
_symmetry.space_group_name_H-M   'P 1'
#
loop_
_entity.id
_entity.type
_entity.pdbx_description
1 polymer ?
#
loop_
_entity_poly.entity_id
_entity_poly.type
_entity_poly.pdbx_seq_one_letter_code
_entity_poly.pdbx_strand_id
1 'polypeptide(L)'
;MLSKLLARSLFLTAVLMFGEIFQSYAAGLQMFSNAKLINNPANDGDSFLVEANGKSFRVRLYFVDCPEISVSSKSDAQRVREQTRYFGLSQAARTIHFGSEAKTFVKHILAKPFTVHTAFASALGRSSEGRVYGFITTVDGKDLGSLLVKNGFARTYGIGRKTPDGVSRGEMIERLHDLEISAMLKRVGIWSETDPDRITELRAKQRSEENELQEIRNQITKAKSLQGSLNINTATESELQSIRGIGPVLAKRIIAGRPYRTVNDLLKVKGIGPKRLEKIRAYVVVGKE
;
A
#
# COMPACT_ATOMS: atom_id res chain seq x y z
N MET A 1 -48.49 37.45 17.95
CA MET A 1 -47.10 37.16 18.38
C MET A 1 -46.87 35.66 18.24
N LEU A 2 -46.50 35.19 17.04
CA LEU A 2 -45.12 34.90 16.61
C LEU A 2 -44.48 33.66 17.27
N SER A 3 -44.51 32.55 16.51
CA SER A 3 -43.45 31.51 16.33
C SER A 3 -43.23 30.52 17.50
N LYS A 4 -43.07 29.18 17.35
CA LYS A 4 -42.68 28.27 16.25
C LYS A 4 -43.29 26.87 16.51
N LEU A 5 -44.14 26.35 15.63
CA LEU A 5 -43.91 25.24 14.67
C LEU A 5 -42.57 24.45 14.67
N LEU A 6 -42.73 23.13 14.61
CA LEU A 6 -42.09 22.14 13.72
C LEU A 6 -40.63 21.70 13.91
N ALA A 7 -40.49 20.40 13.60
CA ALA A 7 -39.36 19.69 12.99
C ALA A 7 -38.47 18.85 13.92
N ARG A 8 -38.81 17.55 13.94
CA ARG A 8 -37.82 16.47 13.88
C ARG A 8 -36.77 16.83 12.82
N SER A 9 -35.50 16.92 13.20
CA SER A 9 -34.40 16.94 12.23
C SER A 9 -33.19 16.16 12.76
N LEU A 10 -32.70 15.31 11.87
CA LEU A 10 -31.42 14.62 11.87
C LEU A 10 -30.23 15.56 12.10
N PHE A 11 -29.25 15.11 12.88
CA PHE A 11 -27.80 15.38 12.73
C PHE A 11 -27.12 14.27 13.56
N LEU A 12 -26.69 13.12 13.04
CA LEU A 12 -25.65 12.80 12.07
C LEU A 12 -24.36 13.64 12.20
N THR A 13 -23.23 12.92 12.23
CA THR A 13 -21.81 13.36 12.15
C THR A 13 -21.18 13.77 13.50
N ALA A 14 -20.02 13.28 13.93
CA ALA A 14 -19.05 12.38 13.33
C ALA A 14 -18.24 11.67 14.45
N VAL A 15 -18.41 10.36 14.60
CA VAL A 15 -17.41 9.50 15.25
C VAL A 15 -16.42 9.12 14.15
N LEU A 16 -15.43 9.99 13.89
CA LEU A 16 -14.34 9.70 12.97
C LEU A 16 -13.31 8.79 13.66
N MET A 17 -13.57 7.49 13.54
CA MET A 17 -12.66 6.50 12.97
C MET A 17 -11.17 6.84 13.05
N PHE A 18 -10.54 6.53 14.18
CA PHE A 18 -9.10 6.31 14.23
C PHE A 18 -8.80 4.99 14.94
N GLY A 19 -9.38 3.91 14.44
CA GLY A 19 -9.08 2.58 14.92
C GLY A 19 -9.30 1.63 13.76
N GLU A 20 -8.20 1.22 13.13
CA GLU A 20 -8.01 -0.02 12.36
C GLU A 20 -7.03 0.21 11.20
N ILE A 21 -5.76 0.40 11.55
CA ILE A 21 -4.66 -0.03 10.69
C ILE A 21 -3.93 -1.04 11.55
N PHE A 22 -4.30 -2.32 11.45
CA PHE A 22 -3.58 -3.53 11.87
C PHE A 22 -4.58 -4.66 12.12
N GLN A 23 -5.20 -5.19 11.05
CA GLN A 23 -5.62 -6.59 10.89
C GLN A 23 -6.50 -6.74 9.63
N SER A 24 -5.90 -6.93 8.46
CA SER A 24 -6.64 -7.52 7.32
C SER A 24 -5.85 -8.59 6.53
N TYR A 25 -4.60 -8.87 6.92
CA TYR A 25 -3.80 -9.94 6.32
C TYR A 25 -4.15 -11.36 6.84
N ALA A 26 -4.98 -11.46 7.88
CA ALA A 26 -5.26 -12.73 8.56
C ALA A 26 -6.34 -13.60 7.90
N ALA A 27 -7.12 -13.06 6.94
CA ALA A 27 -8.12 -13.87 6.24
C ALA A 27 -7.45 -14.83 5.24
N GLY A 28 -7.92 -16.08 5.23
CA GLY A 28 -7.53 -17.09 4.26
C GLY A 28 -7.96 -16.72 2.83
N LEU A 29 -7.27 -17.24 1.82
CA LEU A 29 -7.64 -17.04 0.42
C LEU A 29 -8.95 -17.78 0.11
N GLN A 30 -9.94 -17.07 -0.41
CA GLN A 30 -11.16 -17.62 -0.99
C GLN A 30 -10.93 -17.88 -2.48
N MET A 31 -11.57 -18.92 -3.03
CA MET A 31 -11.41 -19.35 -4.42
C MET A 31 -12.70 -19.14 -5.21
N PHE A 32 -12.58 -18.58 -6.41
CA PHE A 32 -13.69 -18.39 -7.36
C PHE A 32 -13.30 -18.99 -8.71
N SER A 33 -13.80 -20.19 -9.03
CA SER A 33 -13.29 -21.03 -10.13
C SER A 33 -13.80 -20.69 -11.53
N ASN A 34 -14.83 -19.86 -11.65
CA ASN A 34 -15.46 -19.51 -12.93
C ASN A 34 -15.53 -17.99 -13.13
N ALA A 35 -14.44 -17.30 -12.76
CA ALA A 35 -14.35 -15.86 -12.93
C ALA A 35 -14.15 -15.52 -14.41
N LYS A 36 -14.64 -14.34 -14.81
CA LYS A 36 -14.53 -13.82 -16.18
C LYS A 36 -13.93 -12.42 -16.17
N LEU A 37 -13.13 -12.11 -17.18
CA LEU A 37 -12.60 -10.76 -17.37
C LEU A 37 -13.72 -9.85 -17.89
N ILE A 38 -13.97 -8.74 -17.21
CA ILE A 38 -14.88 -7.71 -17.71
C ILE A 38 -14.07 -6.73 -18.56
N ASN A 39 -14.51 -6.51 -19.80
CA ASN A 39 -13.88 -5.53 -20.67
C ASN A 39 -14.10 -4.11 -20.12
N ASN A 40 -13.01 -3.44 -19.72
CA ASN A 40 -13.04 -2.09 -19.19
C ASN A 40 -11.82 -1.30 -19.69
N PRO A 41 -11.96 -0.05 -20.15
CA PRO A 41 -10.84 0.77 -20.60
C PRO A 41 -9.73 0.94 -19.55
N ALA A 42 -10.12 0.97 -18.26
CA ALA A 42 -9.21 1.10 -17.13
C ALA A 42 -8.59 -0.23 -16.67
N ASN A 43 -8.74 -1.33 -17.42
CA ASN A 43 -7.92 -2.52 -17.21
C ASN A 43 -6.50 -2.26 -17.71
N ASP A 44 -5.51 -2.78 -17.00
CA ASP A 44 -4.11 -2.85 -17.39
C ASP A 44 -3.59 -4.29 -17.23
N GLY A 45 -2.25 -4.47 -17.29
CA GLY A 45 -1.63 -5.79 -17.24
C GLY A 45 -1.65 -6.49 -15.88
N ASP A 46 -1.89 -5.80 -14.78
CA ASP A 46 -1.88 -6.40 -13.43
C ASP A 46 -3.09 -6.00 -12.57
N SER A 47 -3.96 -5.15 -13.09
CA SER A 47 -5.10 -4.56 -12.44
C SER A 47 -6.29 -4.52 -13.39
N PHE A 48 -7.28 -5.37 -13.16
CA PHE A 48 -8.41 -5.51 -14.09
C PHE A 48 -9.70 -5.91 -13.37
N LEU A 49 -10.82 -5.57 -14.02
CA LEU A 49 -12.16 -5.85 -13.53
C LEU A 49 -12.55 -7.30 -13.85
N VAL A 50 -13.04 -8.03 -12.85
CA VAL A 50 -13.49 -9.42 -12.99
C VAL A 50 -14.91 -9.57 -12.49
N GLU A 51 -15.67 -10.47 -13.12
CA GLU A 51 -16.94 -10.98 -12.63
C GLU A 51 -16.69 -12.35 -11.98
N ALA A 52 -17.13 -12.54 -10.74
CA ALA A 52 -17.14 -13.85 -10.10
C ALA A 52 -18.35 -13.98 -9.16
N ASN A 53 -19.05 -15.12 -9.20
CA ASN A 53 -20.25 -15.40 -8.40
C ASN A 53 -21.31 -14.27 -8.46
N GLY A 54 -21.54 -13.70 -9.64
CA GLY A 54 -22.51 -12.62 -9.86
C GLY A 54 -22.10 -11.27 -9.27
N LYS A 55 -20.84 -11.09 -8.87
CA LYS A 55 -20.27 -9.82 -8.38
C LYS A 55 -19.12 -9.37 -9.25
N SER A 56 -19.02 -8.05 -9.44
CA SER A 56 -17.91 -7.41 -10.12
C SER A 56 -16.97 -6.75 -9.13
N PHE A 57 -15.66 -6.91 -9.30
CA PHE A 57 -14.65 -6.25 -8.48
C PHE A 57 -13.32 -6.14 -9.23
N ARG A 58 -12.47 -5.19 -8.83
CA ARG A 58 -11.14 -5.01 -9.44
C ARG A 58 -10.11 -5.87 -8.73
N VAL A 59 -9.46 -6.77 -9.45
CA VAL A 59 -8.29 -7.51 -8.95
C VAL A 59 -7.03 -6.70 -9.26
N ARG A 60 -6.13 -6.61 -8.28
CA ARG A 60 -4.72 -6.26 -8.45
C ARG A 60 -3.89 -7.51 -8.17
N LEU A 61 -2.98 -7.88 -9.05
CA LEU A 61 -2.16 -9.06 -8.84
C LEU A 61 -1.21 -8.88 -7.64
N TYR A 62 -1.00 -9.97 -6.89
CA TYR A 62 0.11 -10.05 -5.96
C TYR A 62 1.43 -10.20 -6.73
N PHE A 63 2.53 -9.77 -6.11
CA PHE A 63 3.93 -9.98 -6.51
C PHE A 63 4.41 -9.39 -7.84
N VAL A 64 3.52 -8.90 -8.69
CA VAL A 64 3.90 -8.38 -10.01
C VAL A 64 3.43 -6.95 -10.23
N ASP A 65 4.21 -6.23 -11.02
CA ASP A 65 3.89 -4.89 -11.50
C ASP A 65 4.12 -4.81 -13.01
N CYS A 66 3.05 -4.54 -13.75
CA CYS A 66 3.09 -4.30 -15.18
C CYS A 66 3.39 -2.82 -15.46
N PRO A 67 4.04 -2.50 -16.59
CA PRO A 67 4.24 -1.11 -16.99
C PRO A 67 2.90 -0.35 -17.10
N GLU A 68 2.90 0.93 -16.71
CA GLU A 68 1.73 1.80 -16.85
C GLU A 68 1.28 1.90 -18.32
N ILE A 69 0.00 2.14 -18.55
CA ILE A 69 -0.58 2.26 -19.89
C ILE A 69 -0.87 3.69 -20.33
N SER A 70 -0.78 4.66 -19.40
CA SER A 70 -1.00 6.07 -19.68
C SER A 70 -0.40 6.95 -18.57
N VAL A 71 -0.33 8.26 -18.83
CA VAL A 71 0.09 9.26 -17.85
C VAL A 71 -0.98 10.33 -17.78
N SER A 72 -1.63 10.45 -16.63
CA SER A 72 -2.66 11.47 -16.38
C SER A 72 -2.31 12.42 -15.23
N SER A 73 -1.32 12.05 -14.42
CA SER A 73 -0.92 12.76 -13.22
C SER A 73 0.60 12.77 -13.02
N LYS A 74 1.08 13.61 -12.10
CA LYS A 74 2.49 13.63 -11.69
C LYS A 74 2.93 12.30 -11.07
N SER A 75 2.06 11.63 -10.32
CA SER A 75 2.35 10.30 -9.77
C SER A 75 2.51 9.25 -10.86
N ASP A 76 1.69 9.29 -11.91
CA ASP A 76 1.80 8.35 -13.04
C ASP A 76 3.12 8.58 -13.78
N ALA A 77 3.49 9.85 -14.02
CA ALA A 77 4.76 10.19 -14.65
C ALA A 77 5.96 9.69 -13.83
N GLN A 78 5.89 9.77 -12.49
CA GLN A 78 6.91 9.22 -11.61
C GLN A 78 7.01 7.70 -11.72
N ARG A 79 5.87 6.98 -11.73
CA ARG A 79 5.81 5.52 -11.90
C ARG A 79 6.38 5.08 -13.25
N VAL A 80 5.99 5.74 -14.33
CA VAL A 80 6.54 5.48 -15.67
C VAL A 80 8.05 5.68 -15.69
N ARG A 81 8.56 6.76 -15.10
CA ARG A 81 10.01 7.02 -15.01
C ARG A 81 10.74 5.93 -14.23
N GLU A 82 10.20 5.51 -13.08
CA GLU A 82 10.74 4.42 -12.28
C GLU A 82 10.80 3.11 -13.08
N GLN A 83 9.69 2.73 -13.72
CA GLN A 83 9.61 1.52 -14.54
C GLN A 83 10.56 1.59 -15.75
N THR A 84 10.65 2.74 -16.42
CA THR A 84 11.59 2.99 -17.53
C THR A 84 13.04 2.72 -17.08
N ARG A 85 13.42 3.23 -15.90
CA ARG A 85 14.75 3.00 -15.31
C ARG A 85 14.94 1.55 -14.90
N TYR A 86 13.91 0.93 -14.33
CA TYR A 86 13.94 -0.46 -13.89
C TYR A 86 14.24 -1.40 -15.07
N PHE A 87 13.54 -1.23 -16.20
CA PHE A 87 13.72 -2.07 -17.39
C PHE A 87 14.87 -1.62 -18.29
N GLY A 88 15.59 -0.54 -17.94
CA GLY A 88 16.72 -0.04 -18.71
C GLY A 88 16.32 0.52 -20.08
N LEU A 89 15.14 1.11 -20.19
CA LEU A 89 14.63 1.63 -21.46
C LEU A 89 15.16 3.04 -21.76
N SER A 90 15.34 3.34 -23.05
CA SER A 90 15.83 4.65 -23.49
C SER A 90 14.77 5.75 -23.43
N GLN A 91 13.48 5.40 -23.55
CA GLN A 91 12.36 6.35 -23.62
C GLN A 91 11.14 5.85 -22.84
N ALA A 92 10.48 6.75 -22.12
CA ALA A 92 9.26 6.48 -21.36
C ALA A 92 8.09 5.99 -22.24
N ALA A 93 8.03 6.38 -23.51
CA ALA A 93 7.00 5.92 -24.44
C ALA A 93 7.03 4.39 -24.65
N ARG A 94 8.21 3.76 -24.55
CA ARG A 94 8.34 2.30 -24.65
C ARG A 94 7.74 1.59 -23.44
N THR A 95 7.88 2.15 -22.24
CA THR A 95 7.18 1.68 -21.03
C THR A 95 5.67 1.61 -21.26
N ILE A 96 5.07 2.68 -21.81
CA ILE A 96 3.62 2.73 -22.11
C ILE A 96 3.21 1.70 -23.17
N HIS A 97 4.03 1.53 -24.20
CA HIS A 97 3.80 0.54 -25.24
C HIS A 97 3.76 -0.87 -24.66
N PHE A 98 4.77 -1.28 -23.89
CA PHE A 98 4.82 -2.60 -23.28
C PHE A 98 3.73 -2.79 -22.21
N GLY A 99 3.28 -1.74 -21.54
CA GLY A 99 2.08 -1.79 -20.68
C GLY A 99 0.83 -2.16 -21.47
N SER A 100 0.68 -1.61 -22.67
CA SER A 100 -0.42 -1.92 -23.58
C SER A 100 -0.34 -3.35 -24.14
N GLU A 101 0.87 -3.85 -24.39
CA GLU A 101 1.11 -5.25 -24.75
C GLU A 101 0.76 -6.19 -23.59
N ALA A 102 1.18 -5.88 -22.35
CA ALA A 102 0.82 -6.64 -21.16
C ALA A 102 -0.71 -6.72 -20.97
N LYS A 103 -1.42 -5.61 -21.14
CA LYS A 103 -2.89 -5.57 -21.13
C LYS A 103 -3.49 -6.50 -22.19
N THR A 104 -2.93 -6.48 -23.41
CA THR A 104 -3.39 -7.33 -24.52
C THR A 104 -3.13 -8.81 -24.22
N PHE A 105 -1.96 -9.13 -23.65
CA PHE A 105 -1.61 -10.47 -23.21
C PHE A 105 -2.59 -10.99 -22.16
N VAL A 106 -2.91 -10.20 -21.12
CA VAL A 106 -3.91 -10.57 -20.10
C VAL A 106 -5.28 -10.81 -20.74
N LYS A 107 -5.73 -9.92 -21.64
CA LYS A 107 -7.01 -10.08 -22.34
C LYS A 107 -7.07 -11.39 -23.12
N HIS A 108 -5.98 -11.80 -23.74
CA HIS A 108 -5.90 -13.06 -24.48
C HIS A 108 -5.87 -14.28 -23.54
N ILE A 109 -4.98 -14.28 -22.54
CA ILE A 109 -4.81 -15.40 -21.60
C ILE A 109 -6.07 -15.64 -20.77
N LEU A 110 -6.82 -14.59 -20.44
CA LEU A 110 -8.05 -14.64 -19.66
C LEU A 110 -9.33 -14.60 -20.52
N ALA A 111 -9.23 -14.93 -21.81
CA ALA A 111 -10.40 -14.98 -22.71
C ALA A 111 -11.39 -16.09 -22.33
N LYS A 112 -10.90 -17.16 -21.68
CA LYS A 112 -11.74 -18.23 -21.11
C LYS A 112 -11.89 -18.01 -19.59
N PRO A 113 -12.94 -18.56 -18.97
CA PRO A 113 -13.08 -18.49 -17.51
C PRO A 113 -11.84 -19.01 -16.77
N PHE A 114 -11.51 -18.36 -15.66
CA PHE A 114 -10.31 -18.62 -14.86
C PHE A 114 -10.65 -18.61 -13.37
N THR A 115 -9.67 -18.98 -12.55
CA THR A 115 -9.82 -18.99 -11.10
C THR A 115 -9.19 -17.75 -10.47
N VAL A 116 -9.92 -17.08 -9.57
CA VAL A 116 -9.40 -16.01 -8.71
C VAL A 116 -9.20 -16.55 -7.30
N HIS A 117 -8.03 -16.33 -6.70
CA HIS A 117 -7.79 -16.56 -5.28
C HIS A 117 -7.51 -15.24 -4.56
N THR A 118 -8.34 -14.87 -3.58
CA THR A 118 -8.23 -13.59 -2.88
C THR A 118 -8.83 -13.67 -1.49
N ALA A 119 -8.29 -12.92 -0.54
CA ALA A 119 -8.62 -13.09 0.86
C ALA A 119 -9.91 -12.41 1.33
N PHE A 120 -10.55 -11.56 0.51
CA PHE A 120 -11.84 -10.88 0.76
C PHE A 120 -12.28 -10.81 2.23
N ALA A 121 -11.42 -10.30 3.13
CA ALA A 121 -11.80 -10.18 4.54
C ALA A 121 -12.99 -9.22 4.60
N SER A 122 -14.10 -9.67 5.19
CA SER A 122 -15.44 -9.08 5.11
C SER A 122 -15.47 -7.54 5.05
N ALA A 123 -15.91 -7.00 3.91
CA ALA A 123 -16.55 -5.70 3.85
C ALA A 123 -17.89 -5.86 3.13
N LEU A 124 -18.85 -6.49 3.80
CA LEU A 124 -20.25 -6.28 3.43
C LEU A 124 -20.64 -4.88 3.90
N GLY A 125 -20.58 -3.91 2.99
CA GLY A 125 -21.32 -2.66 3.14
C GLY A 125 -20.66 -1.38 2.61
N ARG A 126 -21.31 -0.84 1.56
CA ARG A 126 -21.36 0.57 1.12
C ARG A 126 -20.23 1.08 0.22
N SER A 127 -20.14 0.53 -1.00
CA SER A 127 -19.79 1.17 -2.29
C SER A 127 -19.00 0.22 -3.20
N SER A 128 -19.21 0.32 -4.52
CA SER A 128 -19.26 -0.80 -5.47
C SER A 128 -17.98 -1.15 -6.24
N GLU A 129 -16.80 -0.62 -5.93
CA GLU A 129 -15.59 -0.90 -6.74
C GLU A 129 -14.29 -1.10 -5.93
N GLY A 130 -14.37 -1.76 -4.78
CA GLY A 130 -13.20 -2.08 -3.95
C GLY A 130 -12.17 -2.92 -4.71
N ARG A 131 -10.95 -2.39 -4.88
CA ARG A 131 -9.80 -3.13 -5.41
C ARG A 131 -9.33 -4.17 -4.40
N VAL A 132 -9.20 -5.42 -4.81
CA VAL A 132 -8.68 -6.51 -3.97
C VAL A 132 -7.41 -7.09 -4.57
N TYR A 133 -6.49 -7.53 -3.72
CA TYR A 133 -5.33 -8.27 -4.21
C TYR A 133 -5.68 -9.73 -4.43
N GLY A 134 -5.27 -10.31 -5.55
CA GLY A 134 -5.59 -11.70 -5.90
C GLY A 134 -4.49 -12.41 -6.70
N PHE A 135 -4.50 -13.73 -6.62
CA PHE A 135 -3.82 -14.60 -7.57
C PHE A 135 -4.81 -15.03 -8.64
N ILE A 136 -4.34 -15.23 -9.86
CA ILE A 136 -5.15 -15.70 -10.98
C ILE A 136 -4.53 -16.98 -11.49
N THR A 137 -5.31 -18.06 -11.49
CA THR A 137 -4.96 -19.33 -12.11
C THR A 137 -5.74 -19.45 -13.40
N THR A 138 -5.04 -19.55 -14.53
CA THR A 138 -5.63 -19.70 -15.86
C THR A 138 -6.34 -21.04 -16.01
N VAL A 139 -7.11 -21.19 -17.09
CA VAL A 139 -7.84 -22.43 -17.39
C VAL A 139 -6.93 -23.66 -17.53
N ASP A 140 -5.69 -23.47 -17.95
CA ASP A 140 -4.65 -24.51 -18.06
C ASP A 140 -3.82 -24.67 -16.76
N GLY A 141 -4.28 -24.10 -15.66
CA GLY A 141 -3.68 -24.29 -14.33
C GLY A 141 -2.42 -23.48 -14.06
N LYS A 142 -2.12 -22.44 -14.87
CA LYS A 142 -0.92 -21.62 -14.72
C LYS A 142 -1.20 -20.35 -13.92
N ASP A 143 -0.22 -19.92 -13.13
CA ASP A 143 -0.27 -18.64 -12.42
C ASP A 143 -0.03 -17.48 -13.39
N LEU A 144 -0.96 -16.53 -13.46
CA LEU A 144 -0.89 -15.39 -14.38
C LEU A 144 0.29 -14.47 -14.07
N GLY A 145 0.61 -14.23 -12.79
CA GLY A 145 1.75 -13.39 -12.41
C GLY A 145 3.06 -13.95 -12.95
N SER A 146 3.26 -15.26 -12.78
CA SER A 146 4.39 -16.01 -13.33
C SER A 146 4.42 -15.96 -14.86
N LEU A 147 3.26 -16.07 -15.52
CA LEU A 147 3.17 -15.93 -16.99
C LEU A 147 3.57 -14.53 -17.45
N LEU A 148 3.14 -13.48 -16.76
CA LEU A 148 3.51 -12.10 -17.10
C LEU A 148 5.02 -11.88 -16.97
N VAL A 149 5.62 -12.29 -15.85
CA VAL A 149 7.07 -12.16 -15.64
C VAL A 149 7.86 -13.00 -16.65
N LYS A 150 7.47 -14.27 -16.85
CA LYS A 150 8.11 -15.19 -17.81
C LYS A 150 8.15 -14.64 -19.24
N ASN A 151 7.11 -13.91 -19.65
CA ASN A 151 7.01 -13.33 -21.00
C ASN A 151 7.52 -11.88 -21.06
N GLY A 152 8.11 -11.35 -19.98
CA GLY A 152 8.65 -9.99 -19.96
C GLY A 152 7.59 -8.90 -19.97
N PHE A 153 6.41 -9.15 -19.39
CA PHE A 153 5.33 -8.16 -19.29
C PHE A 153 5.19 -7.55 -17.88
N ALA A 154 5.90 -8.08 -16.89
CA ALA A 154 5.90 -7.57 -15.53
C ALA A 154 7.27 -7.74 -14.86
N ARG A 155 7.52 -6.91 -13.85
CA ARG A 155 8.62 -7.09 -12.89
C ARG A 155 8.13 -7.71 -11.59
N THR A 156 9.03 -8.32 -10.83
CA THR A 156 8.74 -8.77 -9.47
C THR A 156 8.65 -7.57 -8.52
N TYR A 157 7.43 -7.19 -8.13
CA TYR A 157 7.18 -5.99 -7.31
C TYR A 157 5.81 -6.02 -6.62
N GLY A 158 5.68 -5.25 -5.54
CA GLY A 158 4.40 -5.03 -4.86
C GLY A 158 4.12 -5.98 -3.70
N ILE A 159 2.85 -6.02 -3.28
CA ILE A 159 2.42 -6.80 -2.11
C ILE A 159 2.39 -8.29 -2.47
N GLY A 160 2.81 -9.14 -1.55
CA GLY A 160 2.83 -10.60 -1.72
C GLY A 160 2.48 -11.32 -0.42
N ARG A 161 2.06 -12.59 -0.54
CA ARG A 161 1.70 -13.48 0.58
C ARG A 161 1.87 -14.94 0.18
N LYS A 162 1.67 -15.88 1.11
CA LYS A 162 1.64 -17.32 0.79
C LYS A 162 0.63 -17.59 -0.34
N THR A 163 1.05 -18.32 -1.36
CA THR A 163 0.27 -18.61 -2.57
C THR A 163 -0.83 -19.64 -2.29
N PRO A 164 -1.82 -19.81 -3.19
CA PRO A 164 -2.90 -20.79 -3.03
C PRO A 164 -2.41 -22.25 -2.92
N ASP A 165 -1.35 -22.60 -3.64
CA ASP A 165 -0.69 -23.92 -3.62
C ASP A 165 0.30 -24.08 -2.46
N GLY A 166 0.42 -23.07 -1.61
CA GLY A 166 1.12 -23.14 -0.34
C GLY A 166 2.60 -22.72 -0.36
N VAL A 167 3.07 -22.15 -1.47
CA VAL A 167 4.42 -21.57 -1.59
C VAL A 167 4.53 -20.35 -0.68
N SER A 168 5.64 -20.26 0.06
CA SER A 168 5.88 -19.14 0.96
C SER A 168 6.07 -17.83 0.17
N ARG A 169 5.85 -16.68 0.83
CA ARG A 169 6.07 -15.37 0.19
C ARG A 169 7.51 -15.22 -0.32
N GLY A 170 8.50 -15.64 0.46
CA GLY A 170 9.92 -15.53 0.11
C GLY A 170 10.25 -16.41 -1.10
N GLU A 171 9.85 -17.67 -1.05
CA GLU A 171 10.05 -18.61 -2.16
C GLU A 171 9.39 -18.15 -3.46
N MET A 172 8.17 -17.58 -3.38
CA MET A 172 7.49 -17.06 -4.58
C MET A 172 8.24 -15.86 -5.19
N ILE A 173 8.88 -15.02 -4.37
CA ILE A 173 9.69 -13.91 -4.86
C ILE A 173 10.92 -14.44 -5.62
N GLU A 174 11.64 -15.42 -5.06
CA GLU A 174 12.80 -16.01 -5.73
C GLU A 174 12.41 -16.66 -7.07
N ARG A 175 11.30 -17.41 -7.11
CA ARG A 175 10.78 -17.99 -8.36
C ARG A 175 10.47 -16.94 -9.43
N LEU A 176 9.90 -15.79 -9.04
CA LEU A 176 9.62 -14.71 -9.98
C LEU A 176 10.91 -14.03 -10.44
N HIS A 177 11.89 -13.85 -9.56
CA HIS A 177 13.22 -13.36 -9.94
C HIS A 177 13.91 -14.30 -10.96
N ASP A 178 13.84 -15.61 -10.78
CA ASP A 178 14.38 -16.59 -11.74
C ASP A 178 13.70 -16.47 -13.12
N LEU A 179 12.37 -16.31 -13.13
CA LEU A 179 11.61 -16.08 -14.36
C LEU A 179 12.00 -14.76 -15.02
N GLU A 180 12.19 -13.71 -14.23
CA GLU A 180 12.58 -12.38 -14.68
C GLU A 180 14.00 -12.38 -15.27
N ILE A 181 14.95 -13.06 -14.62
CA ILE A 181 16.31 -13.28 -15.14
C ILE A 181 16.26 -14.05 -16.46
N SER A 182 15.48 -15.14 -16.53
CA SER A 182 15.29 -15.88 -17.78
C SER A 182 14.70 -14.99 -18.87
N ALA A 183 13.71 -14.15 -18.55
CA ALA A 183 13.07 -13.26 -19.52
C ALA A 183 14.06 -12.21 -20.05
N MET A 184 14.87 -11.64 -19.15
CA MET A 184 15.95 -10.71 -19.47
C MET A 184 17.01 -11.35 -20.38
N LEU A 185 17.52 -12.53 -20.03
CA LEU A 185 18.53 -13.24 -20.82
C LEU A 185 18.01 -13.62 -22.22
N LYS A 186 16.72 -13.95 -22.33
CA LYS A 186 16.07 -14.28 -23.61
C LYS A 186 15.60 -13.05 -24.39
N ARG A 187 15.70 -11.85 -23.82
CA ARG A 187 15.22 -10.59 -24.42
C ARG A 187 13.76 -10.67 -24.87
N VAL A 188 12.88 -11.20 -24.01
CA VAL A 188 11.44 -11.31 -24.30
C VAL A 188 10.64 -10.17 -23.66
N GLY A 189 9.55 -9.77 -24.32
CA GLY A 189 8.69 -8.67 -23.86
C GLY A 189 9.48 -7.37 -23.72
N ILE A 190 9.25 -6.63 -22.65
CA ILE A 190 9.91 -5.35 -22.37
C ILE A 190 11.44 -5.45 -22.32
N TRP A 191 11.98 -6.63 -22.01
CA TRP A 191 13.42 -6.88 -21.96
C TRP A 191 14.08 -6.90 -23.34
N SER A 192 13.31 -6.98 -24.43
CA SER A 192 13.85 -6.92 -25.79
C SER A 192 14.53 -5.59 -26.10
N GLU A 193 14.11 -4.53 -25.41
CA GLU A 193 14.60 -3.15 -25.59
C GLU A 193 15.43 -2.63 -24.41
N THR A 194 15.78 -3.51 -23.48
CA THR A 194 16.70 -3.16 -22.40
C THR A 194 18.06 -2.77 -22.98
N ASP A 195 18.56 -1.62 -22.54
CA ASP A 195 19.93 -1.18 -22.72
C ASP A 195 20.79 -1.70 -21.55
N PRO A 196 21.63 -2.74 -21.76
CA PRO A 196 22.42 -3.33 -20.69
C PRO A 196 23.50 -2.39 -20.14
N ASP A 197 23.97 -1.45 -20.96
CA ASP A 197 25.03 -0.53 -20.55
C ASP A 197 24.48 0.57 -19.64
N ARG A 198 23.18 0.90 -19.78
CA ARG A 198 22.53 1.96 -19.00
C ARG A 198 21.72 1.47 -17.82
N ILE A 199 21.26 0.22 -17.79
CA ILE A 199 20.37 -0.28 -16.72
C ILE A 199 20.97 -0.11 -15.32
N THR A 200 22.28 -0.29 -15.17
CA THR A 200 23.01 -0.12 -13.91
C THR A 200 22.95 1.32 -13.43
N GLU A 201 23.27 2.28 -14.30
CA GLU A 201 23.22 3.72 -14.02
C GLU A 201 21.79 4.17 -13.70
N LEU A 202 20.82 3.77 -14.53
CA LEU A 202 19.42 4.15 -14.38
C LEU A 202 18.83 3.67 -13.06
N ARG A 203 19.10 2.41 -12.68
CA ARG A 203 18.67 1.85 -11.40
C ARG A 203 19.41 2.49 -10.21
N ALA A 204 20.69 2.84 -10.35
CA ALA A 204 21.41 3.58 -9.32
C ALA A 204 20.83 4.97 -9.09
N LYS A 205 20.50 5.70 -10.17
CA LYS A 205 19.83 7.00 -10.11
C LYS A 205 18.47 6.91 -9.41
N GLN A 206 17.67 5.88 -9.71
CA GLN A 206 16.40 5.66 -9.03
C GLN A 206 16.58 5.50 -7.51
N ARG A 207 17.51 4.63 -7.08
CA ARG A 207 17.80 4.43 -5.65
C ARG A 207 18.28 5.70 -4.95
N SER A 208 19.12 6.49 -5.61
CA SER A 208 19.62 7.76 -5.07
C SER A 208 18.48 8.75 -4.81
N GLU A 209 17.57 8.92 -5.78
CA GLU A 209 16.41 9.81 -5.62
C GLU A 209 15.44 9.31 -4.53
N GLU A 210 15.24 8.00 -4.41
CA GLU A 210 14.41 7.41 -3.34
C GLU A 210 15.00 7.63 -1.95
N ASN A 211 16.33 7.48 -1.82
CA ASN A 211 17.04 7.72 -0.57
C ASN A 211 16.90 9.19 -0.14
N GLU A 212 17.09 10.14 -1.06
CA GLU A 212 16.92 11.57 -0.77
C GLU A 212 15.49 11.90 -0.31
N LEU A 213 14.47 11.37 -1.01
CA LEU A 213 13.07 11.54 -0.61
C LEU A 213 12.77 10.94 0.76
N GLN A 214 13.38 9.80 1.09
CA GLN A 214 13.23 9.16 2.38
C GLN A 214 13.90 9.97 3.50
N GLU A 215 15.07 10.53 3.24
CA GLU A 215 15.76 11.43 4.18
C GLU A 215 14.94 12.69 4.46
N ILE A 216 14.39 13.34 3.43
CA ILE A 216 13.51 14.49 3.57
C ILE A 216 12.28 14.12 4.43
N ARG A 217 11.64 12.98 4.17
CA ARG A 217 10.49 12.50 4.98
C ARG A 217 10.87 12.24 6.43
N ASN A 218 12.04 11.65 6.67
CA ASN A 218 12.55 11.40 8.01
C ASN A 218 12.85 12.72 8.74
N GLN A 219 13.45 13.70 8.05
CA GLN A 219 13.70 15.03 8.58
C GLN A 219 12.40 15.76 8.93
N ILE A 220 11.40 15.72 8.06
CA ILE A 220 10.08 16.33 8.31
C ILE A 220 9.38 15.64 9.48
N THR A 221 9.43 14.31 9.56
CA THR A 221 8.83 13.54 10.66
C THR A 221 9.54 13.86 11.98
N LYS A 222 10.88 13.95 11.97
CA LYS A 222 11.68 14.37 13.11
C LYS A 222 11.38 15.82 13.53
N ALA A 223 11.35 16.76 12.59
CA ALA A 223 11.00 18.15 12.85
C ALA A 223 9.57 18.28 13.42
N LYS A 224 8.60 17.56 12.86
CA LYS A 224 7.23 17.49 13.39
C LYS A 224 7.17 16.89 14.79
N SER A 225 7.97 15.86 15.08
CA SER A 225 8.07 15.31 16.44
C SER A 225 8.70 16.29 17.42
N LEU A 226 9.68 17.11 16.99
CA LEU A 226 10.33 18.13 17.82
C LEU A 226 9.41 19.34 18.05
N GLN A 227 8.65 19.77 17.05
CA GLN A 227 7.72 20.90 17.14
C GLN A 227 6.42 20.54 17.90
N GLY A 228 6.09 19.25 18.02
CA GLY A 228 4.95 18.72 18.77
C GLY A 228 5.29 18.02 20.08
N SER A 229 6.56 18.08 20.52
CA SER A 229 6.97 17.48 21.79
C SER A 229 6.72 18.45 22.94
N LEU A 230 5.75 18.10 23.78
CA LEU A 230 5.41 18.89 24.95
C LEU A 230 6.38 18.61 26.08
N ASN A 231 6.95 19.66 26.66
CA ASN A 231 7.74 19.52 27.86
C ASN A 231 6.84 19.08 29.02
N ILE A 232 6.99 17.86 29.51
CA ILE A 232 6.09 17.27 30.51
C ILE A 232 6.11 17.99 31.85
N ASN A 233 7.16 18.77 32.11
CA ASN A 233 7.30 19.57 33.32
C ASN A 233 6.66 20.96 33.20
N THR A 234 6.47 21.49 31.99
CA THR A 234 5.96 22.87 31.80
C THR A 234 4.66 22.95 31.01
N ALA A 235 4.30 21.92 30.24
CA ALA A 235 3.09 21.91 29.43
C ALA A 235 1.83 22.15 30.28
N THR A 236 0.90 22.91 29.73
CA THR A 236 -0.41 23.15 30.34
C THR A 236 -1.29 21.89 30.27
N GLU A 237 -2.37 21.86 31.04
CA GLU A 237 -3.33 20.74 31.01
C GLU A 237 -3.94 20.58 29.62
N SER A 238 -4.23 21.69 28.92
CA SER A 238 -4.79 21.70 27.57
C SER A 238 -3.80 21.15 26.54
N GLU A 239 -2.53 21.56 26.62
CA GLU A 239 -1.48 21.04 25.75
C GLU A 239 -1.32 19.53 25.96
N LEU A 240 -1.22 19.05 27.20
CA LEU A 240 -1.12 17.60 27.46
C LEU A 240 -2.30 16.80 26.90
N GLN A 241 -3.51 17.37 26.92
CA GLN A 241 -4.71 16.75 26.35
C GLN A 241 -4.72 16.68 24.82
N SER A 242 -3.89 17.47 24.14
CA SER A 242 -3.70 17.34 22.69
C SER A 242 -3.02 16.03 22.29
N ILE A 243 -2.34 15.36 23.24
CA ILE A 243 -1.72 14.06 23.01
C ILE A 243 -2.80 12.97 23.07
N ARG A 244 -3.00 12.30 21.95
CA ARG A 244 -3.94 11.19 21.83
C ARG A 244 -3.67 10.12 22.90
N GLY A 245 -4.67 9.85 23.74
CA GLY A 245 -4.58 8.89 24.84
C GLY A 245 -4.30 9.52 26.21
N ILE A 246 -4.14 10.84 26.27
CA ILE A 246 -4.10 11.64 27.50
C ILE A 246 -5.41 12.44 27.58
N GLY A 247 -6.32 12.00 28.45
CA GLY A 247 -7.54 12.76 28.78
C GLY A 247 -7.35 13.67 30.00
N PRO A 248 -8.35 14.50 30.37
CA PRO A 248 -8.26 15.46 31.47
C PRO A 248 -7.74 14.84 32.78
N VAL A 249 -8.26 13.66 33.13
CA VAL A 249 -7.85 12.94 34.35
C VAL A 249 -6.36 12.58 34.32
N LEU A 250 -5.85 12.17 33.16
CA LEU A 250 -4.46 11.76 33.02
C LEU A 250 -3.54 12.97 32.95
N ALA A 251 -3.94 14.04 32.26
CA ALA A 251 -3.23 15.32 32.22
C ALA A 251 -3.04 15.90 33.63
N LYS A 252 -4.10 15.93 34.44
CA LYS A 252 -4.00 16.37 35.86
C LYS A 252 -3.03 15.53 36.68
N ARG A 253 -3.03 14.20 36.49
CA ARG A 253 -2.09 13.32 37.19
C ARG A 253 -0.65 13.53 36.74
N ILE A 254 -0.44 13.78 35.44
CA ILE A 254 0.89 14.13 34.91
C ILE A 254 1.38 15.42 35.56
N ILE A 255 0.54 16.46 35.64
CA ILE A 255 0.89 17.73 36.28
C ILE A 255 1.19 17.54 37.77
N ALA A 256 0.36 16.79 38.49
CA ALA A 256 0.52 16.53 39.92
C ALA A 256 1.79 15.73 40.26
N GLY A 257 2.29 14.92 39.31
CA GLY A 257 3.50 14.10 39.49
C GLY A 257 4.82 14.78 39.11
N ARG A 258 4.80 16.08 38.76
CA ARG A 258 6.01 16.84 38.42
C ARG A 258 6.91 17.05 39.66
N PRO A 259 8.24 17.19 39.47
CA PRO A 259 8.98 17.14 38.21
C PRO A 259 9.41 15.73 37.80
N TYR A 260 9.52 15.51 36.49
CA TYR A 260 10.07 14.29 35.87
C TYR A 260 11.50 14.55 35.39
N ARG A 261 12.42 13.61 35.63
CA ARG A 261 13.81 13.70 35.16
C ARG A 261 13.97 13.09 33.79
N THR A 262 13.18 12.07 33.49
CA THR A 262 13.14 11.39 32.19
C THR A 262 11.70 11.15 31.76
N VAL A 263 11.47 10.96 30.47
CA VAL A 263 10.16 10.55 29.95
C VAL A 263 9.70 9.22 30.56
N ASN A 264 10.63 8.33 30.94
CA ASN A 264 10.30 7.06 31.61
C ASN A 264 9.66 7.26 32.99
N ASP A 265 9.89 8.39 33.67
CA ASP A 265 9.28 8.66 34.96
C ASP A 265 7.76 8.78 34.89
N LEU A 266 7.18 8.98 33.70
CA LEU A 266 5.74 8.93 33.49
C LEU A 266 5.12 7.56 33.86
N LEU A 267 5.89 6.47 33.93
CA LEU A 267 5.40 5.18 34.43
C LEU A 267 4.96 5.23 35.90
N LYS A 268 5.42 6.22 36.66
CA LYS A 268 4.98 6.46 38.05
C LYS A 268 3.56 7.03 38.10
N VAL A 269 3.05 7.58 37.00
CA VAL A 269 1.72 8.16 36.91
C VAL A 269 0.67 7.06 36.78
N LYS A 270 -0.20 6.95 37.79
CA LYS A 270 -1.30 5.96 37.79
C LYS A 270 -2.16 6.09 36.53
N GLY A 271 -2.15 5.05 35.70
CA GLY A 271 -2.85 5.00 34.41
C GLY A 271 -1.94 5.16 33.18
N ILE A 272 -0.62 5.34 33.36
CA ILE A 272 0.37 5.27 32.29
C ILE A 272 1.21 4.01 32.49
N GLY A 273 0.85 2.94 31.79
CA GLY A 273 1.66 1.72 31.70
C GLY A 273 2.60 1.73 30.49
N PRO A 274 3.47 0.72 30.33
CA PRO A 274 4.46 0.64 29.25
C PRO A 274 3.86 0.84 27.85
N LYS A 275 2.74 0.19 27.55
CA LYS A 275 2.03 0.31 26.26
C LYS A 275 1.53 1.73 25.99
N ARG A 276 1.15 2.48 27.02
CA ARG A 276 0.68 3.87 26.87
C ARG A 276 1.87 4.80 26.75
N LEU A 277 2.92 4.59 27.56
CA LEU A 277 4.15 5.35 27.47
C LEU A 277 4.76 5.26 26.07
N GLU A 278 4.83 4.06 25.50
CA GLU A 278 5.32 3.84 24.13
C GLU A 278 4.58 4.69 23.10
N LYS A 279 3.24 4.78 23.22
CA LYS A 279 2.40 5.58 22.31
C LYS A 279 2.58 7.08 22.48
N ILE A 280 2.87 7.57 23.70
CA ILE A 280 2.99 9.01 23.96
C ILE A 280 4.43 9.52 23.89
N ARG A 281 5.44 8.64 23.97
CA ARG A 281 6.87 8.98 24.08
C ARG A 281 7.36 9.93 22.98
N ALA A 282 6.85 9.80 21.75
CA ALA A 282 7.24 10.64 20.62
C ALA A 282 6.67 12.08 20.67
N TYR A 283 5.77 12.37 21.62
CA TYR A 283 5.08 13.65 21.77
C TYR A 283 5.47 14.39 23.06
N VAL A 284 6.43 13.86 23.82
CA VAL A 284 6.78 14.40 25.13
C VAL A 284 8.29 14.43 25.33
N VAL A 285 8.78 15.49 25.96
CA VAL A 285 10.18 15.66 26.35
C VAL A 285 10.28 16.13 27.78
N VAL A 286 11.41 15.90 28.43
CA VAL A 286 11.83 16.67 29.61
C VAL A 286 12.71 17.77 29.02
N GLY A 287 12.27 19.02 29.09
CA GLY A 287 13.04 20.14 28.53
C GLY A 287 14.47 20.13 29.07
N LYS A 288 15.43 20.58 28.26
CA LYS A 288 16.81 20.77 28.74
C LYS A 288 16.80 21.94 29.73
N GLU A 289 17.45 21.76 30.88
CA GLU A 289 17.85 22.87 31.75
C GLU A 289 18.70 23.88 30.97
#